data_AF-A0A841C3T9-F1
#
_entry.id   AF-A0A841C3T9-F1
#
_cell.length_a   1.000
_cell.length_b   1.000
_cell.length_c   1.000
_cell.angle_alpha   90.00
_cell.angle_beta   90.00
_cell.angle_gamma   90.00
#
_symmetry.space_group_name_H-M   'P 1'
#
loop_
_entity.id
_entity.type
_entity.pdbx_description
1 polymer ?
#
loop_
_entity_poly.entity_id
_entity_poly.type
_entity_poly.pdbx_seq_one_letter_code
_entity_poly.pdbx_strand_id
1 'polypeptide(L)' 'MSRFDELNVGDVLVGQVSAVVPFGVFVRIAEDADGLLHGESEPQTGASVTVRILEIDRENRRASLAKA' A
#
# COMPACT_ATOMS: atom_id res chain seq x y z
N MET A 1 8.86 6.39 -16.36
CA MET A 1 8.00 5.27 -15.92
C MET A 1 7.85 5.43 -14.43
N SER A 2 6.63 5.42 -13.91
CA SER A 2 6.46 5.45 -12.46
C SER A 2 6.84 4.07 -11.91
N ARG A 3 7.45 4.03 -10.72
CA ARG A 3 7.69 2.77 -9.99
C ARG A 3 6.41 1.96 -9.81
N PHE A 4 5.24 2.62 -9.79
CA PHE A 4 3.94 1.96 -9.73
C PHE A 4 3.63 1.13 -10.99
N ASP A 5 4.09 1.57 -12.16
CA ASP A 5 3.78 0.88 -13.42
C ASP A 5 4.45 -0.51 -13.50
N GLU A 6 5.56 -0.67 -12.79
CA GLU A 6 6.35 -1.90 -12.74
C GLU A 6 5.83 -2.91 -11.70
N LEU A 7 4.95 -2.47 -10.79
CA LEU A 7 4.37 -3.33 -9.76
C LEU A 7 3.37 -4.33 -10.35
N ASN A 8 3.41 -5.54 -9.82
CA ASN A 8 2.51 -6.63 -10.18
C ASN A 8 1.79 -7.20 -8.96
N VAL A 9 0.63 -7.80 -9.22
CA VAL A 9 -0.09 -8.56 -8.19
C VAL A 9 0.81 -9.70 -7.70
N GLY A 10 0.94 -9.83 -6.37
CA GLY A 10 1.82 -10.78 -5.71
C GLY A 10 3.16 -10.18 -5.27
N ASP A 11 3.55 -9.01 -5.77
CA ASP A 11 4.78 -8.35 -5.36
C ASP A 11 4.74 -8.00 -3.87
N VAL A 12 5.89 -8.17 -3.22
CA VAL A 12 6.09 -7.82 -1.81
C VAL A 12 7.06 -6.65 -1.75
N LEU A 13 6.64 -5.58 -1.10
CA LEU A 13 7.45 -4.39 -0.90
C LEU A 13 7.28 -3.82 0.50
N VAL A 14 8.25 -3.01 0.90
CA VAL A 14 8.16 -2.23 2.13
C VAL A 14 7.60 -0.86 1.76
N GLY A 15 6.45 -0.53 2.34
CA GLY A 15 5.82 0.78 2.20
C GLY A 15 5.78 1.52 3.52
N GLN A 16 5.64 2.85 3.46
CA GLN A 16 5.55 3.68 4.65
C GLN A 16 4.10 4.10 4.89
N VAL A 17 3.63 4.03 6.14
CA VAL A 17 2.29 4.47 6.51
C VAL A 17 2.17 5.98 6.30
N SER A 18 1.34 6.38 5.34
CA SER A 18 1.05 7.78 5.02
C SER A 18 -0.13 8.32 5.82
N ALA A 19 -1.15 7.49 6.08
CA ALA A 19 -2.29 7.85 6.91
C ALA A 19 -2.93 6.61 7.55
N VAL A 20 -3.53 6.80 8.72
CA VAL A 20 -4.29 5.77 9.44
C VAL A 20 -5.73 6.24 9.52
N VAL A 21 -6.67 5.37 9.13
CA VAL A 21 -8.11 5.63 9.20
C VAL A 21 -8.80 4.52 10.00
N PRO A 22 -10.02 4.74 10.53
CA PRO A 22 -10.65 3.76 11.42
C PRO A 22 -10.88 2.36 10.81
N PHE A 23 -10.93 2.24 9.48
CA PHE A 23 -11.17 0.99 8.76
C PHE A 23 -9.94 0.46 8.02
N GLY A 24 -8.76 1.07 8.21
CA GLY A 24 -7.55 0.63 7.52
C GLY A 24 -6.42 1.63 7.53
N VAL A 25 -5.37 1.31 6.79
CA VAL A 25 -4.12 2.06 6.79
C VAL A 25 -3.69 2.33 5.36
N PHE A 26 -3.45 3.59 5.03
CA PHE A 26 -2.84 3.98 3.76
C PHE A 26 -1.33 3.84 3.87
N VAL A 27 -0.78 3.06 2.94
CA VAL A 27 0.64 2.78 2.85
C VAL A 27 1.12 3.29 1.51
N ARG A 28 2.10 4.20 1.53
CA ARG A 28 2.75 4.69 0.32
C ARG A 28 3.62 3.60 -0.28
N ILE A 29 3.28 3.20 -1.50
CA ILE A 29 3.96 2.12 -2.24
C ILE A 29 4.79 2.65 -3.42
N ALA A 30 4.45 3.85 -3.92
CA ALA A 30 5.21 4.60 -4.91
C ALA A 30 5.09 6.11 -4.64
N GLU A 31 5.83 6.95 -5.35
CA GLU A 31 5.76 8.41 -5.19
C GLU A 31 4.37 8.98 -5.50
N ASP A 32 3.62 8.31 -6.38
CA ASP A 32 2.35 8.74 -6.92
C ASP A 32 1.26 7.66 -6.81
N ALA A 33 1.44 6.70 -5.90
CA ALA A 33 0.43 5.69 -5.59
C ALA A 33 0.46 5.27 -4.11
N ASP A 34 -0.74 5.18 -3.55
CA ASP A 34 -0.98 4.68 -2.21
C ASP A 34 -1.75 3.36 -2.29
N GLY A 35 -1.37 2.42 -1.44
CA GLY A 35 -2.10 1.18 -1.23
C GLY A 35 -2.90 1.21 0.06
N LEU A 36 -4.05 0.56 0.06
CA LEU A 36 -4.88 0.41 1.25
C LEU A 36 -4.66 -0.96 1.87
N LEU A 37 -4.17 -0.98 3.11
CA LEU A 37 -4.12 -2.17 3.94
C LEU A 37 -5.42 -2.25 4.74
N HIS A 38 -6.24 -3.25 4.44
CA HIS A 38 -7.50 -3.50 5.14
C HIS A 38 -7.21 -4.26 6.44
N GLY A 39 -7.64 -3.72 7.58
CA GLY A 39 -7.50 -4.38 8.87
C GLY A 39 -7.41 -3.41 10.05
N GLU A 40 -7.70 -3.92 11.23
CA GLU A 40 -7.49 -3.26 12.52
C GLU A 40 -6.01 -3.40 12.90
N SER A 41 -5.15 -2.73 12.15
CA SER A 41 -3.76 -2.57 12.54
C SER A 41 -3.62 -1.15 13.05
N GLU A 42 -2.96 -0.97 14.19
CA GLU A 42 -2.59 0.34 14.75
C GLU A 42 -1.18 0.79 14.32
N PRO A 43 -0.72 0.65 13.05
CA PRO A 43 0.61 1.13 12.74
C PRO A 43 0.58 2.65 12.85
N GLN A 44 1.56 3.21 13.56
CA GLN A 44 1.68 4.66 13.63
C GLN A 44 2.05 5.23 12.27
N THR A 45 1.53 6.42 11.96
CA THR A 45 1.96 7.19 10.79
C THR A 45 3.48 7.31 10.76
N GLY A 46 4.09 7.02 9.61
CA GLY A 46 5.53 7.00 9.43
C GLY A 46 6.21 5.65 9.66
N ALA A 47 5.50 4.64 10.19
CA ALA A 47 6.04 3.28 10.32
C ALA A 47 6.26 2.64 8.93
N SER A 48 7.32 1.83 8.81
CA SER A 48 7.55 1.00 7.62
C SER A 48 6.91 -0.37 7.81
N VAL A 49 6.09 -0.79 6.86
CA VAL A 49 5.37 -2.07 6.88
C VAL A 49 5.64 -2.83 5.60
N THR A 50 5.82 -4.15 5.73
CA THR A 50 5.96 -5.03 4.57
C THR A 50 4.58 -5.48 4.12
N VAL A 51 4.26 -5.20 2.87
CA VAL A 51 2.94 -5.43 2.28
C VAL A 51 3.07 -6.21 0.98
N ARG A 52 2.07 -7.06 0.72
CA ARG A 52 1.90 -7.75 -0.55
C ARG A 52 0.77 -7.10 -1.33
N ILE A 53 0.99 -6.89 -2.62
CA ILE A 53 -0.04 -6.41 -3.54
C ILE A 53 -1.00 -7.56 -3.84
N LEU A 54 -2.27 -7.37 -3.51
CA LEU A 54 -3.34 -8.29 -3.87
C LEU A 54 -3.99 -7.92 -5.20
N GLU A 55 -4.11 -6.62 -5.47
CA GLU A 55 -4.80 -6.09 -6.64
C GLU A 55 -4.23 -4.71 -6.99
N ILE A 56 -4.19 -4.40 -8.28
CA ILE A 56 -3.71 -3.11 -8.79
C ILE A 56 -4.80 -2.49 -9.66
N ASP A 57 -5.26 -1.31 -9.27
CA ASP A 57 -6.12 -0.44 -10.05
C ASP A 57 -5.26 0.68 -10.65
N ARG A 58 -4.90 0.52 -11.93
CA ARG A 58 -4.05 1.48 -12.65
C ARG A 58 -4.80 2.73 -13.07
N GLU A 59 -6.12 2.65 -13.24
CA GLU A 59 -6.96 3.80 -13.62
C GLU A 59 -7.05 4.80 -12.45
N ASN A 60 -7.25 4.28 -11.24
CA ASN A 60 -7.35 5.10 -10.02
C ASN A 60 -6.03 5.25 -9.27
N ARG A 61 -4.94 4.68 -9.79
CA ARG A 61 -3.59 4.67 -9.17
C ARG A 61 -3.59 4.15 -7.73
N ARG A 62 -4.30 3.04 -7.52
CA ARG A 62 -4.52 2.41 -6.21
C ARG A 62 -4.10 0.95 -6.22
N ALA A 63 -3.73 0.44 -5.05
CA ALA A 63 -3.52 -0.99 -4.87
C ALA A 63 -4.16 -1.49 -3.58
N SER A 64 -4.72 -2.69 -3.63
CA SER A 64 -5.16 -3.41 -2.44
C SER A 64 -3.97 -4.15 -1.86
N LEU A 65 -3.73 -3.98 -0.56
CA LEU A 65 -2.59 -4.54 0.13
C LEU A 65 -3.02 -5.54 1.20
N ALA A 66 -2.18 -6.55 1.42
CA ALA A 66 -2.24 -7.44 2.56
C ALA A 66 -0.92 -7.41 3.33
N LYS A 67 -0.99 -7.76 4.62
CA LYS A 67 0.19 -8.01 5.43
C LYS A 67 0.92 -9.23 4.87
N ALA A 68 2.19 -9.06 4.52
CA ALA A 68 3.06 -10.14 4.04
C ALA A 68 3.60 -10.99 5.19
#